data_AF-A0A950KT72-F1
#
_entry.id   AF-A0A950KT72-F1
#
_cell.length_a   1.000
_cell.length_b   1.000
_cell.length_c   1.000
_cell.angle_alpha   90.00
_cell.angle_beta   90.00
_cell.angle_gamma   90.00
#
_symmetry.space_group_name_H-M   'P 1'
#
loop_
_entity.id
_entity.type
_entity.pdbx_description
1 polymer ?
#
loop_
_entity_poly.entity_id
_entity_poly.type
_entity_poly.pdbx_seq_one_letter_code
_entity_poly.pdbx_strand_id
1 'polypeptide(L)'
;MATGSRYWLDLFTGTTWQEFRVAGARVSGFRESRWKTVQRIKPGDYLLCYVTGIMRWVGLLEVTSEAYQDSSPIWGDETFPSRLHVHPLISLDPEYGVPLFSLRDRLSFFQNMSSPIAWTGQFRGSPKEFKREDGEMIVAALKEAEADPQARPFDERKLIRKPRALRSAVGAVVIPEPEPSLATSDDQSGAPPHRIVLPAEESEHTEIQWMLLKLGSDLGLDVWVARNDKGRLYRGQKLGDISRIRSGLPRQFDDATNRTIELIDVLWLRGNAIVAAFEIESTTSIYSGLLRMSDLVAMQPNLKIPLYLVAPDDRREKVITELNRPTFARLSPPLPEICRFVPFSALREKVQSVASFVQYLRPEFVEEIAESCELEE
;
A
#
# COMPACT_ATOMS: atom_id res chain seq x y z
N MET A 1 23.90 7.84 26.03
CA MET A 1 22.57 8.41 26.32
C MET A 1 22.26 8.22 27.79
N ALA A 2 21.43 9.06 28.39
CA ALA A 2 21.11 8.97 29.81
C ALA A 2 20.30 7.69 30.12
N THR A 3 20.56 7.08 31.29
CA THR A 3 20.07 5.75 31.68
C THR A 3 18.56 5.66 31.97
N GLY A 4 17.80 6.74 31.79
CA GLY A 4 16.34 6.79 31.99
C GLY A 4 15.54 7.39 30.82
N SER A 5 16.21 7.73 29.70
CA SER A 5 15.56 8.36 28.56
C SER A 5 14.69 7.38 27.78
N ARG A 6 13.54 7.86 27.30
CA ARG A 6 12.63 7.08 26.46
C ARG A 6 12.85 7.38 24.98
N TYR A 7 12.49 6.42 24.15
CA TYR A 7 12.58 6.55 22.70
C TYR A 7 11.19 6.61 22.09
N TRP A 8 10.97 7.61 21.24
CA TRP A 8 9.69 7.88 20.62
C TRP A 8 9.82 7.92 19.11
N LEU A 9 8.89 7.30 18.40
CA LEU A 9 8.80 7.37 16.94
C LEU A 9 8.32 8.76 16.49
N ASP A 10 9.09 9.41 15.63
CA ASP A 10 8.70 10.64 14.92
C ASP A 10 8.60 10.38 13.41
N LEU A 11 7.41 10.58 12.85
CA LEU A 11 7.11 10.22 11.46
C LEU A 11 7.14 11.44 10.56
N PHE A 12 7.95 11.38 9.52
CA PHE A 12 8.05 12.38 8.47
C PHE A 12 7.62 11.82 7.11
N THR A 13 7.19 12.68 6.21
CA THR A 13 7.28 12.43 4.76
C THR A 13 8.60 13.01 4.26
N GLY A 14 9.00 12.72 3.02
CA GLY A 14 10.18 13.36 2.45
C GLY A 14 10.07 14.90 2.46
N THR A 15 8.88 15.42 2.17
CA THR A 15 8.58 16.86 2.22
C THR A 15 8.70 17.42 3.63
N THR A 16 8.04 16.83 4.63
CA THR A 16 8.06 17.40 5.99
C THR A 16 9.44 17.28 6.65
N TRP A 17 10.24 16.27 6.29
CA TRP A 17 11.65 16.17 6.72
C TRP A 17 12.49 17.30 6.13
N GLN A 18 12.31 17.59 4.84
CA GLN A 18 13.01 18.70 4.19
C GLN A 18 12.60 20.05 4.79
N GLU A 19 11.30 20.29 4.97
CA GLU A 19 10.78 21.51 5.60
C GLU A 19 11.31 21.69 7.03
N PHE A 20 11.33 20.61 7.82
CA PHE A 20 11.91 20.60 9.16
C PHE A 20 13.39 21.03 9.17
N ARG A 21 14.19 20.49 8.23
CA ARG A 21 15.62 20.86 8.10
C ARG A 21 15.80 22.30 7.65
N VAL A 22 15.02 22.76 6.66
CA VAL A 22 15.04 24.15 6.17
C VAL A 22 14.65 25.14 7.27
N ALA A 23 13.70 24.78 8.13
CA ALA A 23 13.29 25.58 9.30
C ALA A 23 14.30 25.54 10.47
N GLY A 24 15.47 24.91 10.28
CA GLY A 24 16.57 24.87 11.25
C GLY A 24 16.51 23.71 12.24
N ALA A 25 15.61 22.74 12.06
CA ALA A 25 15.53 21.49 12.81
C ALA A 25 15.40 21.64 14.35
N ARG A 26 14.75 22.71 14.83
CA ARG A 26 14.63 23.02 16.27
C ARG A 26 13.28 22.68 16.89
N VAL A 27 12.30 22.33 16.07
CA VAL A 27 10.91 22.10 16.49
C VAL A 27 10.37 20.87 15.79
N SER A 28 9.98 19.85 16.56
CA SER A 28 9.18 18.74 16.06
C SER A 28 7.71 18.98 16.40
N GLY A 29 6.82 18.67 15.46
CA GLY A 29 5.39 18.97 15.54
C GLY A 29 4.52 17.76 15.24
N PHE A 30 3.44 17.64 16.00
CA PHE A 30 2.44 16.59 15.88
C PHE A 30 1.03 17.18 15.75
N ARG A 31 0.10 16.35 15.30
CA ARG A 31 -1.32 16.72 15.20
C ARG A 31 -1.91 17.02 16.58
N GLU A 32 -2.87 17.93 16.62
CA GLU A 32 -3.58 18.31 17.85
C GLU A 32 -4.20 17.12 18.59
N SER A 33 -4.72 16.14 17.84
CA SER A 33 -5.29 14.91 18.40
C SER A 33 -4.28 14.07 19.20
N ARG A 34 -2.97 14.32 19.05
CA ARG A 34 -1.88 13.63 19.74
C ARG A 34 -1.39 14.39 20.97
N TRP A 35 -1.99 15.53 21.31
CA TRP A 35 -1.56 16.40 22.42
C TRP A 35 -1.29 15.65 23.72
N LYS A 36 -2.23 14.80 24.16
CA LYS A 36 -2.08 13.98 25.38
C LYS A 36 -0.86 13.06 25.36
N THR A 37 -0.47 12.56 24.19
CA THR A 37 0.72 11.72 24.03
C THR A 37 1.99 12.56 24.03
N VAL A 38 1.99 13.71 23.36
CA VAL A 38 3.14 14.64 23.32
C VAL A 38 3.47 15.14 24.73
N GLN A 39 2.45 15.42 25.57
CA GLN A 39 2.65 15.82 26.98
C GLN A 39 3.36 14.78 27.86
N ARG A 40 3.44 13.51 27.43
CA ARG A 40 4.18 12.46 28.14
C ARG A 40 5.68 12.48 27.82
N ILE A 41 6.08 13.13 26.73
CA ILE A 41 7.47 13.23 26.31
C ILE A 41 8.14 14.27 27.19
N LYS A 42 9.32 13.95 27.71
CA LYS A 42 10.05 14.82 28.65
C LYS A 42 11.38 15.28 28.09
N PRO A 43 11.91 16.44 28.52
CA PRO A 43 13.28 16.83 28.21
C PRO A 43 14.26 15.71 28.54
N GLY A 44 15.17 15.41 27.61
CA GLY A 44 16.09 14.28 27.69
C GLY A 44 15.59 12.97 27.09
N ASP A 45 14.32 12.90 26.65
CA ASP A 45 13.84 11.81 25.77
C ASP A 45 14.35 12.01 24.34
N TYR A 46 14.29 10.95 23.54
CA TYR A 46 14.77 10.94 22.16
C TYR A 46 13.67 10.64 21.15
N LEU A 47 13.67 11.38 20.05
CA LEU A 47 12.82 11.14 18.89
C LEU A 47 13.61 10.44 17.78
N LEU A 48 13.11 9.29 17.34
CA LEU A 48 13.64 8.50 16.23
C LEU A 48 12.92 8.91 14.95
N CYS A 49 13.61 9.64 14.07
CA CYS A 49 13.04 10.22 12.86
C CYS A 49 12.97 9.17 11.75
N TYR A 50 11.76 8.92 11.26
CA TYR A 50 11.49 7.94 10.22
C TYR A 50 10.75 8.57 9.05
N VAL A 51 11.27 8.41 7.83
CA VAL A 51 10.61 8.88 6.61
C VAL A 51 9.70 7.79 6.06
N THR A 52 8.40 8.04 6.19
CA THR A 52 7.33 7.29 5.55
C THR A 52 7.42 7.39 4.03
N GLY A 53 7.21 6.28 3.33
CA GLY A 53 7.34 6.18 1.86
C GLY A 53 8.61 5.44 1.40
N ILE A 54 9.78 5.80 1.94
CA ILE A 54 11.06 5.15 1.62
C ILE A 54 11.55 4.20 2.72
N MET A 55 10.87 4.19 3.87
CA MET A 55 11.08 3.27 4.99
C MET A 55 12.46 3.34 5.62
N ARG A 56 12.92 4.57 5.92
CA ARG A 56 14.26 4.82 6.47
C ARG A 56 14.24 5.61 7.75
N TRP A 57 15.12 5.23 8.67
CA TRP A 57 15.53 6.07 9.78
C TRP A 57 16.54 7.10 9.27
N VAL A 58 16.26 8.38 9.51
CA VAL A 58 17.05 9.49 8.97
C VAL A 58 17.60 10.41 10.05
N GLY A 59 17.21 10.22 11.31
CA GLY A 59 17.68 11.11 12.35
C GLY A 59 17.34 10.70 13.77
N LEU A 60 18.04 11.34 14.69
CA LEU A 60 17.88 11.23 16.12
C LEU A 60 17.81 12.65 16.68
N LEU A 61 16.74 12.97 17.39
CA LEU A 61 16.56 14.28 18.04
C LEU A 61 16.49 14.08 19.55
N GLU A 62 17.16 14.94 20.30
CA GLU A 62 16.98 15.07 21.74
C GLU A 62 15.90 16.10 22.04
N VAL A 63 14.96 15.77 22.91
CA VAL A 63 13.90 16.69 23.35
C VAL A 63 14.48 17.64 24.41
N THR A 64 14.33 18.95 24.19
CA THR A 64 14.92 19.98 25.07
C THR A 64 13.88 20.83 25.80
N SER A 65 12.58 20.61 25.59
CA SER A 65 11.51 21.33 26.28
C SER A 65 10.33 20.43 26.65
N GLU A 66 9.48 20.94 27.55
CA GLU A 66 8.13 20.43 27.72
C GLU A 66 7.29 20.68 26.46
N ALA A 67 6.20 19.92 26.34
CA ALA A 67 5.23 20.07 25.24
C ALA A 67 4.52 21.42 25.31
N TYR A 68 4.37 22.08 24.16
CA TYR A 68 3.62 23.33 24.03
C TYR A 68 2.73 23.30 22.78
N GLN A 69 1.76 24.21 22.72
CA GLN A 69 0.90 24.39 21.54
C GLN A 69 1.28 25.67 20.81
N ASP A 70 1.49 25.58 19.51
CA ASP A 70 1.76 26.73 18.64
C ASP A 70 1.41 26.35 17.20
N SER A 71 0.72 27.23 16.48
CA SER A 71 0.25 26.99 15.11
C SER A 71 1.00 27.81 14.06
N SER A 72 2.09 28.48 14.44
CA SER A 72 2.92 29.28 13.52
C SER A 72 3.43 28.41 12.36
N PRO A 73 3.28 28.83 11.09
CA PRO A 73 3.55 27.95 9.94
C PRO A 73 5.04 27.59 9.85
N ILE A 74 5.34 26.30 9.94
CA ILE A 74 6.67 25.71 9.71
C ILE A 74 6.62 24.76 8.51
N TRP A 75 5.54 23.98 8.39
CA TRP A 75 5.29 23.05 7.29
C TRP A 75 4.24 23.62 6.34
N GLY A 76 4.36 23.35 5.04
CA GLY A 76 3.50 23.94 4.02
C GLY A 76 2.06 23.41 4.01
N ASP A 77 1.87 22.14 4.40
CA ASP A 77 0.58 21.44 4.27
C ASP A 77 -0.30 21.49 5.54
N GLU A 78 0.29 21.39 6.73
CA GLU A 78 -0.42 21.27 8.01
C GLU A 78 0.39 21.97 9.12
N THR A 79 -0.29 22.55 10.12
CA THR A 79 0.38 23.39 11.13
C THR A 79 1.05 22.59 12.25
N PHE A 80 0.65 21.34 12.47
CA PHE A 80 1.13 20.44 13.54
C PHE A 80 1.29 21.16 14.89
N PRO A 81 0.17 21.49 15.56
CA PRO A 81 0.17 22.45 16.65
C PRO A 81 0.77 21.91 17.95
N SER A 82 0.87 20.60 18.14
CA SER A 82 1.47 20.00 19.35
C SER A 82 2.97 19.86 19.17
N ARG A 83 3.77 20.70 19.82
CA ARG A 83 5.20 20.87 19.52
C ARG A 83 6.12 20.58 20.70
N LEU A 84 7.36 20.26 20.35
CA LEU A 84 8.50 20.10 21.25
C LEU A 84 9.70 20.84 20.67
N HIS A 85 10.47 21.53 21.52
CA HIS A 85 11.81 21.95 21.14
C HIS A 85 12.73 20.73 21.14
N VAL A 86 13.55 20.66 20.10
CA VAL A 86 14.43 19.52 19.85
C VAL A 86 15.81 20.00 19.41
N HIS A 87 16.81 19.18 19.71
CA HIS A 87 18.17 19.34 19.23
C HIS A 87 18.54 18.13 18.37
N PRO A 88 18.91 18.31 17.09
CA PRO A 88 19.30 17.20 16.23
C PRO A 88 20.67 16.68 16.65
N LEU A 89 20.72 15.42 17.08
CA LEU A 89 21.96 14.70 17.36
C LEU A 89 22.50 14.02 16.10
N ILE A 90 21.60 13.50 15.26
CA ILE A 90 21.92 12.88 13.97
C ILE A 90 20.88 13.38 12.96
N SER A 91 21.35 13.83 11.79
CA SER A 91 20.47 14.24 10.68
C SER A 91 21.10 13.83 9.35
N LEU A 92 20.61 12.72 8.80
CA LEU A 92 21.06 12.14 7.55
C LEU A 92 20.19 12.62 6.38
N ASP A 93 20.80 12.74 5.20
CA ASP A 93 20.01 12.79 3.98
C ASP A 93 19.31 11.43 3.78
N PRO A 94 18.08 11.42 3.23
CA PRO A 94 17.34 10.19 3.00
C PRO A 94 18.13 9.09 2.27
N GLU A 95 19.09 9.47 1.42
CA GLU A 95 19.96 8.56 0.66
C GLU A 95 20.88 7.72 1.56
N TYR A 96 21.32 8.28 2.69
CA TYR A 96 22.18 7.61 3.66
C TYR A 96 21.39 7.03 4.85
N GLY A 97 20.08 7.25 4.89
CA GLY A 97 19.22 6.73 5.95
C GLY A 97 19.25 5.21 6.07
N VAL A 98 19.06 4.72 7.30
CA VAL A 98 19.09 3.29 7.62
C VAL A 98 17.76 2.64 7.20
N PRO A 99 17.75 1.68 6.26
CA PRO A 99 16.52 1.00 5.88
C PRO A 99 15.95 0.18 7.03
N LEU A 100 14.64 0.27 7.27
CA LEU A 100 13.98 -0.48 8.35
C LEU A 100 14.30 -1.99 8.32
N PHE A 101 14.26 -2.59 7.14
CA PHE A 101 14.49 -4.02 6.97
C PHE A 101 15.93 -4.47 7.21
N SER A 102 16.91 -3.55 7.21
CA SER A 102 18.28 -3.89 7.64
C SER A 102 18.37 -4.21 9.14
N LEU A 103 17.33 -3.86 9.90
CA LEU A 103 17.20 -4.13 11.33
C LEU A 103 16.18 -5.24 11.61
N ARG A 104 15.70 -5.96 10.58
CA ARG A 104 14.61 -6.96 10.71
C ARG A 104 14.88 -7.98 11.80
N ASP A 105 16.08 -8.57 11.82
CA ASP A 105 16.41 -9.65 12.76
C ASP A 105 16.73 -9.14 14.17
N ARG A 106 16.94 -7.83 14.31
CA ARG A 106 17.36 -7.18 15.56
C ARG A 106 16.16 -6.60 16.31
N LEU A 107 15.21 -5.97 15.63
CA LEU A 107 14.10 -5.28 16.27
C LEU A 107 13.02 -6.24 16.75
N SER A 108 12.54 -6.01 17.98
CA SER A 108 11.45 -6.78 18.58
C SER A 108 10.12 -6.66 17.81
N PHE A 109 10.00 -5.65 16.94
CA PHE A 109 8.84 -5.44 16.06
C PHE A 109 8.60 -6.60 15.10
N PHE A 110 9.67 -7.31 14.73
CA PHE A 110 9.63 -8.42 13.79
C PHE A 110 9.66 -9.80 14.49
N GLN A 111 9.76 -9.81 15.81
CA GLN A 111 9.80 -11.04 16.59
C GLN A 111 8.40 -11.44 17.04
N ASN A 112 8.08 -12.74 17.02
CA ASN A 112 6.80 -13.30 17.48
C ASN A 112 5.56 -12.65 16.84
N MET A 113 5.64 -12.26 15.56
CA MET A 113 4.52 -11.66 14.85
C MET A 113 3.45 -12.70 14.53
N SER A 114 2.18 -12.34 14.75
CA SER A 114 1.03 -13.15 14.28
C SER A 114 0.85 -13.12 12.76
N SER A 115 1.48 -12.16 12.07
CA SER A 115 1.45 -12.02 10.61
C SER A 115 2.66 -11.20 10.12
N PRO A 116 3.19 -11.45 8.91
CA PRO A 116 4.31 -10.69 8.32
C PRO A 116 4.12 -9.17 8.21
N ILE A 117 2.89 -8.66 8.34
CA ILE A 117 2.52 -7.24 8.22
C ILE A 117 2.26 -6.60 9.59
N ALA A 118 2.26 -7.39 10.68
CA ALA A 118 1.93 -6.91 12.03
C ALA A 118 2.85 -5.77 12.50
N TRP A 119 4.11 -5.76 12.06
CA TRP A 119 5.07 -4.69 12.34
C TRP A 119 4.61 -3.31 11.85
N THR A 120 3.79 -3.23 10.79
CA THR A 120 3.29 -1.95 10.25
C THR A 120 2.45 -1.19 11.28
N GLY A 121 1.80 -1.89 12.22
CA GLY A 121 1.06 -1.27 13.33
C GLY A 121 1.94 -0.43 14.25
N GLN A 122 3.26 -0.63 14.25
CA GLN A 122 4.21 0.21 14.97
C GLN A 122 4.34 1.62 14.36
N PHE A 123 4.07 1.75 13.06
CA PHE A 123 4.28 2.98 12.28
C PHE A 123 2.98 3.66 11.83
N ARG A 124 1.81 3.25 12.37
CA ARG A 124 0.50 3.82 12.03
C ARG A 124 0.19 5.17 12.70
N GLY A 125 1.05 5.64 13.59
CA GLY A 125 0.85 6.93 14.25
C GLY A 125 2.07 7.38 15.03
N SER A 126 2.21 8.71 15.14
CA SER A 126 3.29 9.38 15.84
C SER A 126 2.73 10.46 16.78
N PRO A 127 3.32 10.70 17.95
CA PRO A 127 4.44 9.95 18.53
C PRO A 127 4.01 8.60 19.10
N LYS A 128 4.94 7.64 19.15
CA LYS A 128 4.74 6.31 19.77
C LYS A 128 5.98 5.91 20.57
N GLU A 129 5.80 5.52 21.83
CA GLU A 129 6.89 5.03 22.69
C GLU A 129 7.33 3.64 22.23
N PHE A 130 8.64 3.45 22.06
CA PHE A 130 9.27 2.18 21.77
C PHE A 130 9.91 1.58 23.01
N LYS A 131 10.15 0.26 22.97
CA LYS A 131 10.99 -0.40 23.97
C LYS A 131 12.39 0.19 23.90
N ARG A 132 13.04 0.25 25.05
CA ARG A 132 14.38 0.82 25.16
C ARG A 132 15.38 0.09 24.28
N GLU A 133 15.30 -1.23 24.26
CA GLU A 133 16.18 -2.10 23.48
C GLU A 133 16.06 -1.80 21.98
N ASP A 134 14.82 -1.64 21.48
CA ASP A 134 14.58 -1.28 20.07
C ASP A 134 15.11 0.12 19.73
N GLY A 135 14.90 1.08 20.64
CA GLY A 135 15.41 2.44 20.47
C GLY A 135 16.94 2.48 20.43
N GLU A 136 17.61 1.77 21.34
CA GLU A 136 19.07 1.66 21.38
C GLU A 136 19.63 1.01 20.11
N MET A 137 18.96 -0.01 19.57
CA MET A 137 19.35 -0.65 18.31
C MET A 137 19.25 0.30 17.11
N ILE A 138 18.17 1.08 17.01
CA ILE A 138 17.99 2.06 15.93
C ILE A 138 19.05 3.15 16.03
N VAL A 139 19.34 3.63 17.24
CA VAL A 139 20.39 4.62 17.48
C VAL A 139 21.75 4.10 17.04
N ALA A 140 22.10 2.87 17.43
CA ALA A 140 23.38 2.29 17.08
C ALA A 140 23.55 2.25 15.55
N ALA A 141 22.50 1.84 14.83
CA ALA A 141 22.50 1.83 13.38
C ALA A 141 22.58 3.23 12.75
N LEU A 142 21.92 4.24 13.34
CA LEU A 142 22.01 5.63 12.89
C LEU A 142 23.42 6.20 13.07
N LYS A 143 24.09 5.89 14.20
CA LYS A 143 25.49 6.30 14.45
C LYS A 143 26.44 5.61 13.48
N GLU A 144 26.21 4.34 13.19
CA GLU A 144 26.99 3.60 12.19
C GLU A 144 26.83 4.22 10.80
N ALA A 145 25.60 4.57 10.39
CA ALA A 145 25.34 5.23 9.12
C ALA A 145 25.88 6.67 9.03
N GLU A 146 26.00 7.39 10.15
CA GLU A 146 26.66 8.70 10.20
C GLU A 146 28.18 8.57 10.08
N ALA A 147 28.77 7.54 10.69
CA ALA A 147 30.20 7.27 10.64
C ALA A 147 30.66 6.67 9.29
N ASP A 148 29.85 5.79 8.69
CA ASP A 148 30.07 5.19 7.37
C ASP A 148 28.83 5.37 6.47
N PRO A 149 28.70 6.54 5.80
CA PRO A 149 27.55 6.84 4.96
C PRO A 149 27.52 5.97 3.71
N GLN A 150 26.57 5.03 3.67
CA GLN A 150 26.33 4.22 2.48
C GLN A 150 25.15 4.80 1.69
N ALA A 151 25.44 5.31 0.49
CA ALA A 151 24.43 5.77 -0.44
C ALA A 151 23.56 4.59 -0.86
N ARG A 152 22.26 4.69 -0.59
CA ARG A 152 21.28 3.69 -1.01
C ARG A 152 20.25 4.41 -1.86
N PRO A 153 20.21 4.18 -3.18
CA PRO A 153 19.20 4.81 -4.02
C PRO A 153 17.80 4.41 -3.55
N PHE A 154 16.85 5.32 -3.68
CA PHE A 154 15.44 5.08 -3.45
C PHE A 154 14.65 5.78 -4.56
N ASP A 155 13.42 5.31 -4.80
CA ASP A 155 12.55 5.94 -5.78
C ASP A 155 12.14 7.35 -5.29
N GLU A 156 12.63 8.40 -5.97
CA GLU A 156 12.31 9.80 -5.67
C GLU A 156 10.79 10.06 -5.65
N ARG A 157 10.02 9.31 -6.44
CA ARG A 157 8.55 9.43 -6.44
C ARG A 157 7.98 9.05 -5.08
N LYS A 158 8.55 8.07 -4.38
CA LYS A 158 8.11 7.66 -3.03
C LYS A 158 8.51 8.66 -1.95
N LEU A 159 9.59 9.41 -2.16
CA LEU A 159 10.00 10.49 -1.26
C LEU A 159 9.04 11.68 -1.34
N ILE A 160 8.60 12.02 -2.56
CA ILE A 160 7.72 13.16 -2.85
C ILE A 160 6.23 12.80 -2.60
N ARG A 161 5.88 11.50 -2.64
CA ARG A 161 4.49 11.04 -2.53
C ARG A 161 3.90 11.33 -1.15
N LYS A 162 2.87 12.18 -1.12
CA LYS A 162 2.08 12.51 0.07
C LYS A 162 1.04 11.40 0.35
N PRO A 163 1.04 10.75 1.54
CA PRO A 163 -0.06 9.88 1.94
C PRO A 163 -1.35 10.70 2.06
N ARG A 164 -2.45 10.28 1.41
CA ARG A 164 -3.74 10.98 1.52
C ARG A 164 -4.28 10.86 2.95
N ALA A 165 -4.38 11.98 3.65
CA ALA A 165 -5.14 12.07 4.90
C ALA A 165 -6.65 12.13 4.59
N LEU A 166 -7.35 11.01 4.70
CA LEU A 166 -8.81 10.99 4.71
C LEU A 166 -9.30 11.57 6.05
N ARG A 167 -10.07 12.66 6.01
CA ARG A 167 -10.74 13.21 7.19
C ARG A 167 -11.94 12.32 7.53
N SER A 168 -11.84 11.53 8.59
CA SER A 168 -12.97 10.83 9.21
C SER A 168 -13.36 11.52 10.52
N ALA A 169 -14.62 11.35 10.96
CA ALA A 169 -15.13 11.84 12.24
C ALA A 169 -14.42 11.21 13.48
N VAL A 170 -13.52 10.24 13.30
CA VAL A 170 -12.78 9.54 14.37
C VAL A 170 -11.25 9.74 14.23
N GLY A 171 -10.83 10.80 13.53
CA GLY A 171 -9.41 11.12 13.33
C GLY A 171 -8.81 10.50 12.08
N ALA A 172 -7.60 10.94 11.75
CA ALA A 172 -6.89 10.53 10.53
C ALA A 172 -6.27 9.14 10.72
N VAL A 173 -6.64 8.20 9.84
CA VAL A 173 -6.04 6.87 9.75
C VAL A 173 -5.13 6.85 8.54
N VAL A 174 -3.84 6.61 8.75
CA VAL A 174 -2.87 6.37 7.67
C VAL A 174 -3.07 4.94 7.18
N ILE A 175 -3.55 4.80 5.95
CA ILE A 175 -3.66 3.51 5.26
C ILE A 175 -2.28 3.21 4.63
N PRO A 176 -1.57 2.14 5.03
CA PRO A 176 -0.37 1.72 4.33
C PRO A 176 -0.77 1.17 2.95
N GLU A 177 -0.20 1.73 1.87
CA GLU A 177 -0.22 1.09 0.56
C GLU A 177 0.83 -0.03 0.48
N PRO A 178 0.59 -1.08 -0.33
CA PRO A 178 1.44 -2.27 -0.38
C PRO A 178 2.87 -1.97 -0.86
N GLU A 179 3.82 -2.76 -0.34
CA GLU A 179 5.21 -2.75 -0.77
C GLU A 179 5.31 -3.17 -2.24
N PRO A 180 6.15 -2.50 -3.06
CA PRO A 180 6.57 -3.09 -4.31
C PRO A 180 7.47 -4.29 -3.98
N SER A 181 7.13 -5.42 -4.59
CA SER A 181 7.94 -6.62 -4.67
C SER A 181 9.40 -6.27 -4.92
N LEU A 182 10.29 -6.77 -4.05
CA LEU A 182 11.74 -6.73 -4.20
C LEU A 182 12.14 -7.47 -5.48
N ALA A 183 12.13 -6.78 -6.61
CA ALA A 183 12.96 -7.16 -7.75
C ALA A 183 14.37 -6.66 -7.45
N THR A 184 15.30 -7.60 -7.29
CA THR A 184 16.73 -7.36 -7.13
C THR A 184 17.23 -6.44 -8.24
N SER A 185 17.68 -5.25 -7.87
CA SER A 185 18.40 -4.33 -8.75
C SER A 185 19.89 -4.51 -8.47
N ASP A 186 20.54 -5.35 -9.27
CA ASP A 186 21.98 -5.27 -9.43
C ASP A 186 22.30 -4.12 -10.37
N ASP A 187 23.11 -3.21 -9.83
CA ASP A 187 23.70 -2.07 -10.51
C ASP A 187 24.85 -2.53 -11.42
N GLN A 188 24.92 -2.04 -12.66
CA GLN A 188 26.12 -1.41 -13.20
C GLN A 188 25.93 -0.87 -14.62
N SER A 189 26.43 0.35 -14.78
CA SER A 189 26.51 1.15 -16.00
C SER A 189 27.74 0.78 -16.85
N GLY A 190 27.55 0.72 -18.17
CA GLY A 190 28.62 0.59 -19.18
C GLY A 190 28.05 0.17 -20.55
N ALA A 191 28.02 1.08 -21.52
CA ALA A 191 27.44 0.86 -22.86
C ALA A 191 28.33 -0.01 -23.79
N PRO A 192 27.83 -0.41 -24.98
CA PRO A 192 27.19 -1.69 -25.27
C PRO A 192 28.14 -2.70 -25.95
N PRO A 193 27.84 -4.00 -25.87
CA PRO A 193 27.54 -4.67 -27.12
C PRO A 193 26.35 -5.62 -26.98
N HIS A 194 25.55 -5.71 -28.05
CA HIS A 194 24.53 -6.72 -28.35
C HIS A 194 24.25 -7.72 -27.22
N ARG A 195 23.41 -7.33 -26.26
CA ARG A 195 22.83 -8.27 -25.30
C ARG A 195 21.41 -8.54 -25.77
N ILE A 196 21.18 -9.79 -26.18
CA ILE A 196 19.86 -10.34 -26.46
C ILE A 196 18.96 -9.96 -25.27
N VAL A 197 17.95 -9.14 -25.53
CA VAL A 197 16.93 -8.78 -24.54
C VAL A 197 16.12 -10.05 -24.29
N LEU A 198 16.43 -10.75 -23.20
CA LEU A 198 15.51 -11.73 -22.64
C LEU A 198 14.39 -10.92 -21.94
N PRO A 199 13.10 -11.21 -22.18
CA PRO A 199 12.00 -10.44 -21.61
C PRO A 199 12.03 -10.48 -20.09
N ALA A 200 11.72 -9.34 -19.46
CA ALA A 200 11.45 -9.25 -18.03
C ALA A 200 10.45 -10.34 -17.63
N GLU A 201 10.72 -11.08 -16.56
CA GLU A 201 9.77 -12.03 -16.00
C GLU A 201 8.43 -11.32 -15.73
N GLU A 202 7.42 -11.71 -16.49
CA GLU A 202 6.08 -11.16 -16.43
C GLU A 202 5.47 -11.55 -15.08
N SER A 203 5.15 -10.57 -14.21
CA SER A 203 4.56 -10.92 -12.91
C SER A 203 3.22 -11.64 -13.10
N GLU A 204 2.94 -12.66 -12.27
CA GLU A 204 1.69 -13.44 -12.37
C GLU A 204 0.44 -12.55 -12.32
N HIS A 205 0.49 -11.43 -11.59
CA HIS A 205 -0.56 -10.41 -11.62
C HIS A 205 -0.85 -9.92 -13.04
N THR A 206 0.21 -9.57 -13.77
CA THR A 206 0.11 -8.97 -15.10
C THR A 206 -0.33 -10.02 -16.12
N GLU A 207 0.11 -11.27 -15.97
CA GLU A 207 -0.40 -12.41 -16.74
C GLU A 207 -1.92 -12.57 -16.58
N ILE A 208 -2.39 -12.73 -15.33
CA ILE A 208 -3.81 -12.97 -15.03
C ILE A 208 -4.66 -11.78 -15.48
N GLN A 209 -4.18 -10.56 -15.27
CA GLN A 209 -4.84 -9.33 -15.72
C GLN A 209 -4.98 -9.31 -17.24
N TRP A 210 -3.91 -9.64 -17.98
CA TRP A 210 -3.97 -9.75 -19.44
C TRP A 210 -4.96 -10.83 -19.88
N MET A 211 -4.97 -12.00 -19.23
CA MET A 211 -5.89 -13.10 -19.56
C MET A 211 -7.35 -12.68 -19.40
N LEU A 212 -7.71 -12.03 -18.29
CA LEU A 212 -9.08 -11.56 -18.04
C LEU A 212 -9.51 -10.45 -19.01
N LEU A 213 -8.61 -9.53 -19.37
CA LEU A 213 -8.89 -8.49 -20.36
C LEU A 213 -9.09 -9.09 -21.76
N LYS A 214 -8.21 -10.01 -22.16
CA LYS A 214 -8.29 -10.70 -23.45
C LYS A 214 -9.57 -11.52 -23.55
N LEU A 215 -9.88 -12.28 -22.51
CA LEU A 215 -11.10 -13.07 -22.39
C LEU A 215 -12.36 -12.20 -22.49
N GLY A 216 -12.43 -11.09 -21.74
CA GLY A 216 -13.56 -10.14 -21.82
C GLY A 216 -13.74 -9.55 -23.22
N SER A 217 -12.64 -9.15 -23.86
CA SER A 217 -12.65 -8.67 -25.25
C SER A 217 -13.16 -9.74 -26.22
N ASP A 218 -12.74 -10.99 -26.05
CA ASP A 218 -13.09 -12.11 -26.93
C ASP A 218 -14.55 -12.58 -26.73
N LEU A 219 -15.14 -12.34 -25.55
CA LEU A 219 -16.58 -12.44 -25.28
C LEU A 219 -17.40 -11.30 -25.93
N GLY A 220 -16.73 -10.34 -26.59
CA GLY A 220 -17.36 -9.17 -27.19
C GLY A 220 -17.77 -8.09 -26.20
N LEU A 221 -17.24 -8.13 -24.97
CA LEU A 221 -17.49 -7.11 -23.94
C LEU A 221 -16.52 -5.95 -24.08
N ASP A 222 -16.94 -4.80 -23.58
CA ASP A 222 -16.01 -3.70 -23.31
C ASP A 222 -15.23 -4.03 -22.04
N VAL A 223 -13.93 -3.75 -22.03
CA VAL A 223 -13.06 -4.06 -20.88
C VAL A 223 -12.41 -2.82 -20.31
N TRP A 224 -12.17 -2.83 -19.01
CA TRP A 224 -11.42 -1.81 -18.30
C TRP A 224 -10.29 -2.46 -17.54
N VAL A 225 -9.12 -1.82 -17.57
CA VAL A 225 -7.97 -2.14 -16.73
C VAL A 225 -7.71 -0.98 -15.79
N ALA A 226 -7.33 -1.28 -14.55
CA ALA A 226 -7.01 -0.28 -13.55
C ALA A 226 -6.08 0.81 -14.11
N ARG A 227 -6.35 2.06 -13.75
CA ARG A 227 -5.68 3.22 -14.34
C ARG A 227 -4.15 3.19 -14.16
N ASN A 228 -3.68 2.68 -13.03
CA ASN A 228 -2.28 2.47 -12.71
C ASN A 228 -1.61 1.38 -13.56
N ASP A 229 -2.37 0.46 -14.13
CA ASP A 229 -1.85 -0.73 -14.81
C ASP A 229 -1.95 -0.67 -16.33
N LYS A 230 -2.59 0.35 -16.90
CA LYS A 230 -2.69 0.58 -18.36
C LYS A 230 -1.35 0.50 -19.10
N GLY A 231 -0.26 0.92 -18.45
CA GLY A 231 1.09 0.96 -19.03
C GLY A 231 1.88 -0.35 -18.92
N ARG A 232 1.38 -1.37 -18.20
CA ARG A 232 2.08 -2.65 -18.04
C ARG A 232 2.12 -3.42 -19.35
N LEU A 233 3.17 -4.20 -19.54
CA LEU A 233 3.44 -4.99 -20.73
C LEU A 233 3.30 -6.48 -20.40
N TYR A 234 2.63 -7.22 -21.28
CA TYR A 234 2.57 -8.67 -21.26
C TYR A 234 2.66 -9.19 -22.70
N ARG A 235 3.58 -10.12 -22.97
CA ARG A 235 3.92 -10.66 -24.30
C ARG A 235 4.18 -9.58 -25.35
N GLY A 236 4.81 -8.49 -24.94
CA GLY A 236 5.12 -7.34 -25.81
C GLY A 236 3.93 -6.43 -26.14
N GLN A 237 2.74 -6.69 -25.61
CA GLN A 237 1.55 -5.86 -25.77
C GLN A 237 1.26 -5.10 -24.46
N LYS A 238 0.89 -3.82 -24.55
CA LYS A 238 0.42 -3.08 -23.36
C LYS A 238 -1.00 -3.50 -23.01
N LEU A 239 -1.30 -3.59 -21.71
CA LEU A 239 -2.65 -3.91 -21.25
C LEU A 239 -3.69 -2.88 -21.74
N GLY A 240 -3.32 -1.60 -21.79
CA GLY A 240 -4.17 -0.54 -22.31
C GLY A 240 -4.42 -0.59 -23.83
N ASP A 241 -3.65 -1.40 -24.58
CA ASP A 241 -3.76 -1.55 -26.03
C ASP A 241 -4.60 -2.80 -26.42
N ILE A 242 -5.20 -3.49 -25.45
CA ILE A 242 -6.11 -4.60 -25.72
C ILE A 242 -7.38 -4.07 -26.41
N SER A 243 -7.88 -4.86 -27.36
CA SER A 243 -9.12 -4.53 -28.08
C SER A 243 -10.28 -4.30 -27.10
N ARG A 244 -11.18 -3.36 -27.42
CA ARG A 244 -12.34 -3.00 -26.59
C ARG A 244 -12.00 -2.44 -25.19
N ILE A 245 -10.75 -2.06 -24.94
CA ILE A 245 -10.38 -1.25 -23.77
C ILE A 245 -11.15 0.08 -23.82
N ARG A 246 -11.85 0.40 -22.73
CA ARG A 246 -12.52 1.70 -22.55
C ARG A 246 -11.51 2.75 -22.14
N SER A 247 -11.56 3.92 -22.79
CA SER A 247 -10.73 5.08 -22.44
C SER A 247 -11.15 5.71 -21.11
N GLY A 248 -12.44 5.62 -20.77
CA GLY A 248 -13.03 6.04 -19.50
C GLY A 248 -14.21 5.15 -19.09
N LEU A 249 -14.46 5.09 -17.78
CA LEU A 249 -15.66 4.45 -17.25
C LEU A 249 -16.91 5.30 -17.52
N PRO A 250 -18.10 4.68 -17.64
CA PRO A 250 -19.35 5.42 -17.74
C PRO A 250 -19.52 6.36 -16.55
N ARG A 251 -19.77 7.66 -16.79
CA ARG A 251 -19.92 8.70 -15.75
C ARG A 251 -21.28 8.64 -15.03
N GLN A 252 -21.70 7.44 -14.63
CA GLN A 252 -22.95 7.24 -13.90
C GLN A 252 -22.77 7.39 -12.37
N PHE A 253 -21.52 7.43 -11.91
CA PHE A 253 -21.15 7.50 -10.50
C PHE A 253 -20.64 8.90 -10.13
N ASP A 254 -20.66 9.21 -8.83
CA ASP A 254 -20.01 10.42 -8.33
C ASP A 254 -18.47 10.35 -8.47
N ASP A 255 -17.80 11.49 -8.34
CA ASP A 255 -16.36 11.60 -8.53
C ASP A 255 -15.53 10.79 -7.52
N ALA A 256 -16.09 10.45 -6.35
CA ALA A 256 -15.39 9.66 -5.34
C ALA A 256 -15.45 8.17 -5.71
N THR A 257 -16.63 7.68 -6.08
CA THR A 257 -16.86 6.31 -6.51
C THR A 257 -16.12 6.00 -7.81
N ASN A 258 -16.13 6.89 -8.79
CA ASN A 258 -15.34 6.70 -10.02
C ASN A 258 -13.85 6.49 -9.71
N ARG A 259 -13.30 7.17 -8.71
CA ARG A 259 -11.88 7.03 -8.34
C ARG A 259 -11.56 5.68 -7.71
N THR A 260 -12.48 5.11 -6.92
CA THR A 260 -12.28 3.76 -6.36
C THR A 260 -12.44 2.69 -7.44
N ILE A 261 -13.48 2.82 -8.27
CA ILE A 261 -13.75 1.87 -9.37
C ILE A 261 -12.63 1.90 -10.43
N GLU A 262 -12.04 3.07 -10.70
CA GLU A 262 -10.88 3.23 -11.59
C GLU A 262 -9.65 2.41 -11.15
N LEU A 263 -9.60 2.00 -9.88
CA LEU A 263 -8.52 1.20 -9.32
C LEU A 263 -8.84 -0.29 -9.27
N ILE A 264 -10.05 -0.75 -9.64
CA ILE A 264 -10.33 -2.19 -9.73
C ILE A 264 -9.56 -2.78 -10.92
N ASP A 265 -8.88 -3.91 -10.69
CA ASP A 265 -7.84 -4.43 -11.60
C ASP A 265 -8.38 -4.70 -13.00
N VAL A 266 -9.55 -5.36 -13.10
CA VAL A 266 -10.28 -5.57 -14.35
C VAL A 266 -11.78 -5.41 -14.15
N LEU A 267 -12.45 -4.71 -15.08
CA LEU A 267 -13.91 -4.72 -15.18
C LEU A 267 -14.34 -5.18 -16.57
N TRP A 268 -15.43 -5.94 -16.62
CA TRP A 268 -16.14 -6.23 -17.85
C TRP A 268 -17.42 -5.40 -17.92
N LEU A 269 -17.68 -4.83 -19.09
CA LEU A 269 -18.78 -3.89 -19.31
C LEU A 269 -19.59 -4.29 -20.55
N ARG A 270 -20.89 -4.03 -20.50
CA ARG A 270 -21.79 -4.09 -21.65
C ARG A 270 -22.49 -2.75 -21.79
N GLY A 271 -22.04 -1.94 -22.75
CA GLY A 271 -22.48 -0.56 -22.88
C GLY A 271 -22.02 0.29 -21.70
N ASN A 272 -22.94 0.62 -20.79
CA ASN A 272 -22.62 1.35 -19.56
C ASN A 272 -22.82 0.54 -18.27
N ALA A 273 -23.26 -0.73 -18.37
CA ALA A 273 -23.44 -1.59 -17.21
C ALA A 273 -22.17 -2.40 -16.96
N ILE A 274 -21.78 -2.51 -15.69
CA ILE A 274 -20.73 -3.43 -15.24
C ILE A 274 -21.33 -4.84 -15.18
N VAL A 275 -20.69 -5.78 -15.87
CA VAL A 275 -21.10 -7.19 -15.96
C VAL A 275 -20.38 -8.04 -14.92
N ALA A 276 -19.10 -7.75 -14.67
CA ALA A 276 -18.28 -8.43 -13.67
C ALA A 276 -17.12 -7.54 -13.26
N ALA A 277 -16.67 -7.69 -12.02
CA ALA A 277 -15.48 -7.03 -11.49
C ALA A 277 -14.50 -8.06 -10.95
N PHE A 278 -13.23 -7.88 -11.26
CA PHE A 278 -12.16 -8.80 -10.89
C PHE A 278 -11.06 -8.05 -10.17
N GLU A 279 -10.67 -8.61 -9.04
CA GLU A 279 -9.61 -8.12 -8.18
C GLU A 279 -8.53 -9.20 -8.07
N ILE A 280 -7.29 -8.89 -8.41
CA ILE A 280 -6.21 -9.87 -8.62
C ILE A 280 -5.20 -9.76 -7.47
N GLU A 281 -5.17 -10.78 -6.62
CA GLU A 281 -4.33 -10.77 -5.41
C GLU A 281 -3.13 -11.70 -5.55
N SER A 282 -2.09 -11.23 -6.24
CA SER A 282 -0.82 -11.97 -6.39
C SER A 282 0.17 -11.75 -5.23
N THR A 283 0.04 -10.69 -4.44
CA THR A 283 0.99 -10.31 -3.35
C THR A 283 0.31 -10.19 -1.97
N THR A 284 1.05 -9.95 -0.90
CA THR A 284 0.63 -10.19 0.49
C THR A 284 -0.58 -9.38 1.02
N SER A 285 -1.20 -8.48 0.23
CA SER A 285 -2.20 -7.49 0.68
C SER A 285 -3.63 -7.67 0.14
N ILE A 286 -4.28 -8.80 0.46
CA ILE A 286 -5.70 -9.08 0.15
C ILE A 286 -6.66 -7.94 0.59
N TYR A 287 -6.30 -7.20 1.64
CA TYR A 287 -7.17 -6.20 2.25
C TYR A 287 -7.47 -4.99 1.35
N SER A 288 -6.53 -4.59 0.48
CA SER A 288 -6.73 -3.43 -0.41
C SER A 288 -7.74 -3.72 -1.50
N GLY A 289 -7.77 -4.94 -2.03
CA GLY A 289 -8.78 -5.35 -3.00
C GLY A 289 -10.16 -5.47 -2.39
N LEU A 290 -10.26 -6.04 -1.19
CA LEU A 290 -11.53 -6.14 -0.45
C LEU A 290 -12.13 -4.76 -0.14
N LEU A 291 -11.30 -3.76 0.20
CA LEU A 291 -11.80 -2.42 0.47
C LEU A 291 -12.39 -1.76 -0.79
N ARG A 292 -11.71 -1.90 -1.94
CA ARG A 292 -12.21 -1.40 -3.25
C ARG A 292 -13.56 -2.00 -3.62
N MET A 293 -13.73 -3.30 -3.38
CA MET A 293 -15.01 -3.98 -3.59
C MET A 293 -16.08 -3.56 -2.57
N SER A 294 -15.72 -3.38 -1.30
CA SER A 294 -16.67 -2.93 -0.27
C SER A 294 -17.21 -1.52 -0.55
N ASP A 295 -16.38 -0.62 -1.06
CA ASP A 295 -16.79 0.73 -1.48
C ASP A 295 -17.79 0.68 -2.64
N LEU A 296 -17.61 -0.24 -3.59
CA LEU A 296 -18.53 -0.46 -4.71
C LEU A 296 -19.90 -0.94 -4.20
N VAL A 297 -19.90 -1.90 -3.27
CA VAL A 297 -21.12 -2.53 -2.72
C VAL A 297 -21.88 -1.56 -1.82
N ALA A 298 -21.19 -0.88 -0.90
CA ALA A 298 -21.82 0.03 0.07
C ALA A 298 -22.55 1.20 -0.60
N MET A 299 -22.07 1.63 -1.77
CA MET A 299 -22.65 2.78 -2.49
C MET A 299 -23.78 2.37 -3.45
N GLN A 300 -23.88 1.10 -3.84
CA GLN A 300 -24.94 0.59 -4.71
C GLN A 300 -25.52 -0.76 -4.22
N PRO A 301 -26.32 -0.75 -3.13
CA PRO A 301 -26.90 -1.97 -2.55
C PRO A 301 -27.86 -2.72 -3.49
N ASN A 302 -28.33 -2.06 -4.56
CA ASN A 302 -29.23 -2.64 -5.56
C ASN A 302 -28.50 -3.29 -6.76
N LEU A 303 -27.17 -3.18 -6.85
CA LEU A 303 -26.41 -3.71 -7.97
C LEU A 303 -26.00 -5.17 -7.72
N LYS A 304 -26.57 -6.09 -8.49
CA LYS A 304 -26.13 -7.49 -8.55
C LYS A 304 -24.95 -7.63 -9.50
N ILE A 305 -23.79 -7.05 -9.16
CA ILE A 305 -22.55 -7.30 -9.91
C ILE A 305 -21.87 -8.53 -9.31
N PRO A 306 -21.59 -9.58 -10.10
CA PRO A 306 -20.67 -10.64 -9.72
C PRO A 306 -19.27 -10.09 -9.44
N LEU A 307 -18.78 -10.30 -8.22
CA LEU A 307 -17.44 -9.91 -7.80
C LEU A 307 -16.56 -11.15 -7.69
N TYR A 308 -15.35 -11.09 -8.26
CA TYR A 308 -14.41 -12.18 -8.23
C TYR A 308 -13.08 -11.73 -7.66
N LEU A 309 -12.62 -12.43 -6.63
CA LEU A 309 -11.26 -12.30 -6.12
C LEU A 309 -10.42 -13.43 -6.70
N VAL A 310 -9.46 -13.06 -7.55
CA VAL A 310 -8.63 -13.98 -8.32
C VAL A 310 -7.26 -14.05 -7.66
N ALA A 311 -6.85 -15.21 -7.14
CA ALA A 311 -5.57 -15.34 -6.45
C ALA A 311 -4.94 -16.73 -6.66
N PRO A 312 -3.65 -16.90 -6.31
CA PRO A 312 -3.03 -18.22 -6.21
C PRO A 312 -3.82 -19.16 -5.30
N ASP A 313 -3.83 -20.45 -5.65
CA ASP A 313 -4.58 -21.51 -4.99
C ASP A 313 -4.29 -21.62 -3.49
N ASP A 314 -3.02 -21.45 -3.09
CA ASP A 314 -2.55 -21.50 -1.71
C ASP A 314 -3.11 -20.37 -0.82
N ARG A 315 -3.70 -19.33 -1.42
CA ARG A 315 -4.29 -18.20 -0.69
C ARG A 315 -5.77 -18.31 -0.42
N ARG A 316 -6.41 -19.35 -0.95
CA ARG A 316 -7.84 -19.61 -0.79
C ARG A 316 -8.32 -19.41 0.65
N GLU A 317 -7.71 -20.11 1.61
CA GLU A 317 -8.12 -20.03 3.03
C GLU A 317 -7.98 -18.62 3.60
N LYS A 318 -6.91 -17.92 3.23
CA LYS A 318 -6.64 -16.55 3.67
C LYS A 318 -7.67 -15.57 3.09
N VAL A 319 -8.03 -15.73 1.83
CA VAL A 319 -9.08 -14.93 1.17
C VAL A 319 -10.42 -15.13 1.87
N ILE A 320 -10.83 -16.38 2.06
CA ILE A 320 -12.10 -16.72 2.73
C ILE A 320 -12.12 -16.14 4.15
N THR A 321 -11.02 -16.31 4.90
CA THR A 321 -10.89 -15.76 6.26
C THR A 321 -11.03 -14.23 6.28
N GLU A 322 -10.37 -13.52 5.36
CA GLU A 322 -10.43 -12.06 5.30
C GLU A 322 -11.82 -11.55 4.86
N LEU A 323 -12.47 -12.21 3.90
CA LEU A 323 -13.83 -11.90 3.46
C LEU A 323 -14.85 -12.05 4.60
N ASN A 324 -14.73 -13.11 5.41
CA ASN A 324 -15.64 -13.39 6.51
C ASN A 324 -15.40 -12.55 7.77
N ARG A 325 -14.51 -11.55 7.73
CA ARG A 325 -14.32 -10.65 8.87
C ARG A 325 -15.60 -9.85 9.14
N PRO A 326 -15.90 -9.54 10.41
CA PRO A 326 -17.12 -8.81 10.78
C PRO A 326 -17.33 -7.47 10.04
N THR A 327 -16.25 -6.82 9.60
CA THR A 327 -16.31 -5.57 8.83
C THR A 327 -16.96 -5.76 7.46
N PHE A 328 -16.73 -6.89 6.79
CA PHE A 328 -17.24 -7.17 5.45
C PHE A 328 -18.52 -8.03 5.48
N ALA A 329 -18.62 -8.94 6.44
CA ALA A 329 -19.81 -9.78 6.64
C ALA A 329 -21.04 -8.99 7.14
N ARG A 330 -20.86 -7.79 7.70
CA ARG A 330 -21.97 -6.92 8.14
C ARG A 330 -22.40 -5.87 7.12
N LEU A 331 -21.81 -5.89 5.92
CA LEU A 331 -22.28 -5.07 4.80
C LEU A 331 -23.67 -5.52 4.36
N SER A 332 -24.37 -4.65 3.63
CA SER A 332 -25.68 -4.98 3.06
C SER A 332 -25.62 -4.75 1.55
N PRO A 333 -25.55 -5.82 0.74
CA PRO A 333 -25.41 -7.24 1.12
C PRO A 333 -24.00 -7.60 1.66
N PRO A 334 -23.86 -8.68 2.46
CA PRO A 334 -22.57 -9.15 2.96
C PRO A 334 -21.59 -9.52 1.84
N LEU A 335 -20.34 -9.08 1.96
CA LEU A 335 -19.33 -9.34 0.92
C LEU A 335 -19.05 -10.84 0.67
N PRO A 336 -19.04 -11.73 1.68
CA PRO A 336 -18.88 -13.17 1.46
C PRO A 336 -19.96 -13.81 0.57
N GLU A 337 -21.18 -13.27 0.57
CA GLU A 337 -22.31 -13.80 -0.21
C GLU A 337 -22.23 -13.43 -1.70
N ILE A 338 -21.58 -12.31 -2.01
CA ILE A 338 -21.54 -11.73 -3.37
C ILE A 338 -20.18 -11.86 -4.05
N CYS A 339 -19.10 -12.02 -3.27
CA CYS A 339 -17.75 -12.17 -3.76
C CYS A 339 -17.38 -13.64 -3.82
N ARG A 340 -16.93 -14.12 -4.98
CA ARG A 340 -16.45 -15.49 -5.18
C ARG A 340 -14.94 -15.54 -5.38
N PHE A 341 -14.34 -16.66 -5.02
CA PHE A 341 -12.90 -16.89 -5.18
C PHE A 341 -12.64 -17.61 -6.50
N VAL A 342 -11.64 -17.16 -7.27
CA VAL A 342 -11.23 -17.82 -8.51
C VAL A 342 -9.73 -18.17 -8.43
N PRO A 343 -9.35 -19.46 -8.36
CA PRO A 343 -7.95 -19.86 -8.38
C PRO A 343 -7.25 -19.51 -9.70
N PHE A 344 -5.97 -19.14 -9.63
CA PHE A 344 -5.13 -18.94 -10.82
C PHE A 344 -5.08 -20.18 -11.70
N SER A 345 -4.93 -21.37 -11.11
CA SER A 345 -4.91 -22.63 -11.84
C SER A 345 -6.19 -22.85 -12.66
N ALA A 346 -7.35 -22.71 -12.01
CA ALA A 346 -8.66 -22.92 -12.61
C ALA A 346 -8.93 -21.91 -13.73
N LEU A 347 -8.58 -20.63 -13.54
CA LEU A 347 -8.69 -19.62 -14.57
C LEU A 347 -7.80 -19.93 -15.78
N ARG A 348 -6.54 -20.33 -15.55
CA ARG A 348 -5.61 -20.69 -16.62
C ARG A 348 -6.13 -21.87 -17.45
N GLU A 349 -6.56 -22.94 -16.78
CA GLU A 349 -7.12 -24.13 -17.44
C GLU A 349 -8.39 -23.78 -18.22
N LYS A 350 -9.30 -23.01 -17.61
CA LYS A 350 -10.57 -22.64 -18.26
C LYS A 350 -10.32 -21.80 -19.50
N VAL A 351 -9.48 -20.77 -19.43
CA VAL A 351 -9.15 -19.93 -20.60
C VAL A 351 -8.57 -20.77 -21.74
N GLN A 352 -7.72 -21.75 -21.44
CA GLN A 352 -7.18 -22.67 -22.45
C GLN A 352 -8.27 -23.55 -23.07
N SER A 353 -9.16 -24.12 -22.25
CA SER A 353 -10.24 -24.99 -22.74
C SER A 353 -11.26 -24.28 -23.61
N VAL A 354 -11.54 -23.00 -23.36
CA VAL A 354 -12.58 -22.23 -24.06
C VAL A 354 -12.06 -21.40 -25.22
N ALA A 355 -10.74 -21.32 -25.42
CA ALA A 355 -10.11 -20.43 -26.40
C ALA A 355 -10.69 -20.53 -27.82
N SER A 356 -11.12 -21.73 -28.25
CA SER A 356 -11.64 -21.97 -29.60
C SER A 356 -13.12 -21.58 -29.80
N PHE A 357 -13.89 -21.41 -28.73
CA PHE A 357 -15.33 -21.11 -28.80
C PHE A 357 -15.77 -19.98 -27.85
N VAL A 358 -14.81 -19.24 -27.28
CA VAL A 358 -15.05 -18.16 -26.31
C VAL A 358 -16.08 -17.13 -26.76
N GLN A 359 -16.10 -16.77 -28.06
CA GLN A 359 -17.04 -15.79 -28.62
C GLN A 359 -18.52 -16.20 -28.53
N TYR A 360 -18.81 -17.49 -28.27
CA TYR A 360 -20.16 -18.03 -28.10
C TYR A 360 -20.55 -18.23 -26.64
N LEU A 361 -19.61 -18.04 -25.72
CA LEU A 361 -19.86 -18.18 -24.29
C LEU A 361 -20.50 -16.93 -23.71
N ARG A 362 -21.22 -17.13 -22.61
CA ARG A 362 -21.76 -16.04 -21.81
C ARG A 362 -20.85 -15.80 -20.61
N PRO A 363 -20.69 -14.55 -20.12
CA PRO A 363 -19.74 -14.20 -19.07
C PRO A 363 -19.92 -14.97 -17.76
N GLU A 364 -21.12 -15.49 -17.51
CA GLU A 364 -21.46 -16.27 -16.32
C GLU A 364 -20.71 -17.59 -16.24
N PHE A 365 -20.02 -18.04 -17.30
CA PHE A 365 -19.17 -19.23 -17.24
C PHE A 365 -18.03 -19.11 -16.23
N VAL A 366 -17.65 -17.89 -15.83
CA VAL A 366 -16.69 -17.66 -14.73
C VAL A 366 -17.23 -18.23 -13.42
N GLU A 367 -18.55 -18.27 -13.23
CA GLU A 367 -19.16 -18.91 -12.05
C GLU A 367 -18.84 -20.40 -11.95
N GLU A 368 -18.57 -21.08 -13.06
CA GLU A 368 -18.22 -22.51 -13.06
C GLU A 368 -16.84 -22.80 -12.45
N ILE A 369 -15.96 -21.79 -12.43
CA ILE A 369 -14.62 -21.88 -11.84
C ILE A 369 -14.51 -21.05 -10.55
N ALA A 370 -15.61 -20.42 -10.13
CA ALA A 370 -15.65 -19.56 -8.96
C ALA A 370 -16.21 -20.33 -7.77
N GLU A 371 -15.50 -20.24 -6.66
CA GLU A 371 -15.85 -20.90 -5.41
C GLU A 371 -16.60 -19.95 -4.47
N SER A 372 -17.56 -20.48 -3.73
CA SER A 372 -18.24 -19.72 -2.67
C SER A 372 -17.24 -19.32 -1.59
N CYS A 373 -17.37 -18.10 -1.08
CA CYS A 373 -16.60 -17.61 0.05
C CYS A 373 -17.39 -17.66 1.36
N GLU A 374 -18.64 -18.15 1.34
CA GLU A 374 -19.41 -18.41 2.55
C GLU A 374 -18.79 -19.57 3.33
N LEU A 375 -18.78 -19.45 4.66
CA LEU A 375 -18.43 -20.58 5.53
C LEU A 375 -19.65 -21.51 5.58
N GLU A 376 -19.48 -22.76 5.14
CA GLU A 376 -20.47 -23.80 5.36
C GLU A 376 -20.65 -24.00 6.88
N GLU A 377 -21.91 -23.99 7.36
CA GLU A 377 -22.26 -24.14 8.79
C GLU A 377 -21.94 -25.52 9.37
#